data_AF-A0A3B0Q2J0-F1
#
_entry.id   AF-A0A3B0Q2J0-F1
#
_cell.length_a   1.000
_cell.length_b   1.000
_cell.length_c   1.000
_cell.angle_alpha   90.00
_cell.angle_beta   90.00
_cell.angle_gamma   90.00
#
_symmetry.space_group_name_H-M   'P 1'
#
loop_
_entity.id
_entity.type
_entity.pdbx_description
1 polymer ?
#
loop_
_entity_poly.entity_id
_entity_poly.type
_entity_poly.pdbx_seq_one_letter_code
_entity_poly.pdbx_strand_id
1 'polypeptide(L)' 'MKELDKLSIKNLVNLFNETNLEVHQALKNIEGDLELIIQKIIKTIQNRGRVIYVGAGSSGRIGLLDALDVLPTFNEENW' A
#
# COMPACT_ATOMS: atom_id res chain seq x y z
N MET A 1 23.70 5.46 -7.57
CA MET A 1 22.71 6.55 -7.60
C MET A 1 22.85 7.17 -8.98
N LYS A 2 21.90 6.90 -9.89
CA LYS A 2 21.93 7.46 -11.25
C LYS A 2 22.00 8.99 -11.15
N GLU A 3 22.55 9.66 -12.16
CA GLU A 3 22.73 11.12 -12.28
C GLU A 3 21.38 11.89 -12.36
N LEU A 4 20.47 11.60 -11.43
CA LEU A 4 19.13 12.19 -11.34
C LEU A 4 19.22 13.71 -11.18
N ASP A 5 20.23 14.18 -10.45
CA ASP A 5 20.57 15.58 -10.23
C ASP A 5 21.03 16.31 -11.50
N LYS A 6 21.41 15.58 -12.55
CA LYS A 6 21.77 16.14 -13.87
C LYS A 6 20.61 16.17 -14.86
N LEU A 7 19.46 15.56 -14.53
CA LEU A 7 18.29 15.56 -15.41
C LEU A 7 17.60 16.93 -15.38
N SER A 8 17.03 17.32 -16.52
CA SER A 8 16.07 18.42 -16.55
C SER A 8 14.83 18.04 -15.73
N ILE A 9 14.12 19.04 -15.20
CA ILE A 9 12.86 18.83 -14.45
C ILE A 9 11.88 17.98 -15.27
N LYS A 10 11.75 18.25 -16.57
CA LYS A 10 10.87 17.48 -17.47
C LYS A 10 11.25 16.01 -17.51
N ASN A 11 12.54 15.70 -17.64
CA ASN A 11 13.02 14.32 -17.70
C ASN A 11 12.87 13.61 -16.35
N LEU A 12 13.08 14.32 -15.24
CA LEU A 12 12.90 13.76 -13.90
C LEU A 12 11.42 13.44 -13.60
N VAL A 13 10.49 14.33 -13.99
CA VAL A 13 9.05 14.07 -13.91
C VAL A 13 8.66 12.86 -14.77
N ASN A 14 9.13 12.80 -16.02
CA ASN A 14 8.86 11.65 -16.89
C ASN A 14 9.38 10.34 -16.29
N LEU A 15 10.60 10.35 -15.76
CA LEU A 15 11.21 9.17 -15.12
C LEU A 15 10.36 8.68 -13.93
N PHE A 16 9.92 9.57 -13.04
CA PHE A 16 9.08 9.17 -11.91
C PHE A 16 7.71 8.64 -12.33
N ASN A 17 7.11 9.24 -13.38
CA ASN A 17 5.87 8.72 -13.95
C ASN A 17 6.05 7.34 -14.56
N GLU A 18 7.17 7.07 -15.24
CA GLU A 18 7.49 5.74 -15.77
C GLU A 18 7.69 4.72 -14.64
N THR A 19 8.38 5.09 -13.55
CA THR A 19 8.56 4.20 -12.38
C THR A 19 7.22 3.84 -11.73
N ASN A 20 6.20 4.70 -11.77
CA ASN A 20 4.87 4.36 -11.27
C ASN A 20 4.20 3.21 -12.05
N LEU A 21 4.54 3.02 -13.33
CA LEU A 21 4.06 1.88 -14.12
C LEU A 21 4.67 0.57 -13.62
N GLU A 22 5.92 0.59 -13.16
CA GLU A 22 6.59 -0.58 -12.58
C GLU A 22 5.89 -1.04 -11.30
N VAL A 23 5.38 -0.11 -10.48
CA VAL A 23 4.57 -0.44 -9.30
C VAL A 23 3.31 -1.22 -9.68
N HIS A 24 2.60 -0.77 -10.73
CA HIS A 24 1.40 -1.46 -11.20
C HIS A 24 1.73 -2.87 -11.72
N GLN A 25 2.85 -3.04 -12.43
CA GLN A 25 3.30 -4.34 -12.89
C GLN A 25 3.66 -5.26 -11.71
N ALA A 26 4.34 -4.73 -10.68
CA ALA A 26 4.66 -5.49 -9.48
C ALA A 26 3.40 -5.97 -8.75
N LEU A 27 2.39 -5.12 -8.61
CA LEU A 27 1.09 -5.49 -8.02
C LEU A 27 0.39 -6.59 -8.81
N LYS A 28 0.39 -6.50 -10.14
CA LYS A 28 -0.17 -7.53 -11.01
C LYS A 28 0.50 -8.89 -10.82
N ASN A 29 1.82 -8.90 -10.59
CA ASN A 29 2.57 -10.14 -10.41
C ASN A 29 2.28 -10.83 -9.07
N ILE A 30 1.71 -10.12 -8.08
CA ILE A 30 1.38 -10.66 -6.76
C ILE A 30 -0.14 -10.78 -6.52
N GLU A 31 -0.95 -10.69 -7.57
CA GLU A 31 -2.42 -10.65 -7.47
C GLU A 31 -3.00 -11.85 -6.68
N GLY A 32 -2.44 -13.05 -6.87
CA GLY A 32 -2.85 -14.24 -6.11
C GLY A 32 -2.51 -14.18 -4.62
N ASP A 33 -1.36 -13.60 -4.25
CA ASP A 33 -1.00 -13.40 -2.84
C ASP A 33 -1.90 -12.36 -2.18
N LEU A 34 -2.28 -11.30 -2.93
CA LEU A 34 -3.25 -10.30 -2.51
C LEU A 34 -4.63 -10.93 -2.26
N GLU A 35 -5.10 -11.79 -3.16
CA GLU A 35 -6.36 -12.52 -2.97
C GLU A 35 -6.32 -13.36 -1.68
N LEU A 36 -5.25 -14.12 -1.48
CA LEU A 36 -5.09 -14.99 -0.31
C LEU A 36 -5.08 -14.20 1.00
N ILE A 37 -4.37 -13.07 1.07
CA ILE A 37 -4.33 -12.26 2.30
C ILE A 37 -5.67 -11.57 2.56
N ILE A 38 -6.35 -11.08 1.52
CA ILE A 38 -7.69 -10.48 1.65
C ILE A 38 -8.69 -11.51 2.20
N GLN A 39 -8.70 -12.74 1.67
CA GLN A 39 -9.55 -13.82 2.17
C GLN A 39 -9.30 -14.12 3.66
N LYS A 40 -8.02 -14.11 4.09
CA LYS A 40 -7.66 -14.29 5.50
C LYS A 40 -8.14 -13.13 6.38
N ILE A 41 -7.97 -11.89 5.92
CA ILE A 41 -8.43 -10.69 6.62
C ILE A 41 -9.94 -10.72 6.79
N ILE A 42 -10.71 -11.00 5.73
CA ILE A 42 -12.17 -11.13 5.79
C ILE A 42 -12.56 -12.15 6.86
N LYS A 43 -11.95 -13.33 6.85
CA LYS A 43 -12.22 -14.38 7.83
C LYS A 43 -11.87 -13.93 9.26
N THR A 44 -10.76 -13.21 9.45
CA THR A 44 -10.38 -12.67 10.75
C THR A 44 -11.44 -11.71 11.28
N ILE A 45 -11.86 -10.74 10.48
CA ILE A 45 -12.86 -9.74 10.84
C ILE A 45 -14.21 -10.40 11.15
N GLN A 46 -14.67 -11.33 10.30
CA GLN A 46 -15.92 -12.08 10.51
C GLN A 46 -15.93 -12.87 11.83
N ASN A 47 -14.76 -13.34 12.27
CA ASN A 47 -14.58 -14.04 13.54
C ASN A 47 -14.28 -13.09 14.71
N ARG A 48 -14.52 -11.78 14.56
CA ARG A 48 -14.23 -10.73 15.57
C ARG A 48 -12.77 -10.69 15.99
N GLY A 49 -11.87 -11.10 15.10
CA GLY A 49 -10.43 -10.88 15.24
C GLY A 49 -10.06 -9.45 14.89
N ARG A 50 -8.76 -9.15 14.88
CA ARG A 50 -8.22 -7.81 14.56
C ARG A 50 -7.15 -7.92 13.49
N VAL A 51 -7.11 -6.94 12.60
CA VAL A 51 -5.98 -6.74 11.68
C VAL A 51 -5.00 -5.74 12.29
N ILE A 52 -3.71 -6.09 12.33
CA ILE A 52 -2.68 -5.24 12.95
C ILE A 52 -1.57 -4.97 11.95
N TYR A 53 -1.38 -3.70 11.60
CA TYR A 53 -0.21 -3.25 10.85
C TYR A 53 0.99 -3.04 11.77
N VAL A 54 2.16 -3.53 11.36
CA VAL A 54 3.41 -3.41 12.14
C VAL A 54 4.52 -2.93 11.22
N GLY A 55 5.25 -1.89 11.63
CA GLY A 55 6.37 -1.37 10.86
C GLY A 55 7.01 -0.14 11.50
N ALA A 56 8.13 0.31 10.93
CA ALA A 56 8.84 1.52 11.33
C ALA A 56 8.99 2.48 10.14
N GLY A 57 9.33 3.74 10.41
CA GLY A 57 9.56 4.75 9.37
C GLY A 57 8.34 4.95 8.46
N SER A 58 8.57 5.04 7.14
CA SER A 58 7.51 5.25 6.16
C SER A 58 6.46 4.14 6.16
N SER A 59 6.87 2.87 6.27
CA SER A 59 5.96 1.72 6.26
C SER A 59 5.00 1.75 7.46
N GLY A 60 5.50 2.07 8.66
CA GLY A 60 4.65 2.20 9.85
C GLY A 60 3.65 3.35 9.72
N ARG A 61 4.06 4.49 9.15
CA ARG A 61 3.17 5.64 8.92
C ARG A 61 2.08 5.34 7.89
N ILE A 62 2.39 4.60 6.82
CA ILE A 62 1.39 4.17 5.83
C ILE A 62 0.34 3.25 6.48
N GLY A 63 0.78 2.28 7.29
CA GLY A 63 -0.14 1.41 8.02
C GLY A 63 -1.03 2.16 9.02
N LEU A 64 -0.48 3.16 9.72
CA LEU A 64 -1.29 4.03 10.59
C LEU A 64 -2.34 4.81 9.80
N LEU A 65 -1.97 5.40 8.66
CA LEU A 65 -2.91 6.15 7.83
C LEU A 65 -4.08 5.27 7.35
N ASP A 66 -3.79 4.08 6.83
CA ASP A 66 -4.82 3.14 6.39
C ASP A 66 -5.77 2.75 7.54
N ALA A 67 -5.23 2.43 8.72
CA ALA A 67 -6.01 2.09 9.90
C ALA A 67 -6.95 3.22 10.35
N LEU A 68 -6.51 4.47 10.24
CA LEU A 68 -7.31 5.65 10.61
C LEU A 68 -8.46 5.91 9.63
N ASP A 69 -8.32 5.50 8.37
CA ASP A 69 -9.34 5.72 7.35
C ASP A 69 -10.50 4.72 7.42
N VAL A 70 -10.36 3.60 8.15
CA VAL A 70 -11.39 2.55 8.21
C VAL A 70 -12.72 3.07 8.78
N LEU A 71 -12.68 3.71 9.95
CA LEU A 71 -13.87 4.25 10.60
C LEU A 71 -14.57 5.33 9.76
N PRO A 72 -13.90 6.41 9.30
CA PRO A 72 -14.58 7.44 8.51
C PRO A 72 -15.04 6.95 7.12
N THR A 73 -14.38 5.95 6.53
CA THR A 73 -14.73 5.45 5.19
C THR A 73 -15.84 4.40 5.24
N PHE A 74 -15.79 3.47 6.20
CA PHE A 74 -16.67 2.30 6.24
C PHE A 74 -17.65 2.31 7.43
N ASN A 75 -17.53 3.27 8.35
CA ASN A 75 -18.31 3.34 9.59
C ASN A 75 -18.19 2.05 10.43
N GLU A 76 -16.99 1.49 10.49
CA GLU A 76 -16.68 0.25 11.21
C GLU A 76 -15.58 0.48 12.26
N GLU A 77 -15.85 0.04 13.49
CA GLU A 77 -14.92 0.15 14.63
C GLU A 77 -14.35 -1.22 15.05
N ASN A 78 -14.95 -2.32 14.56
CA ASN A 78 -14.63 -3.69 14.95
C ASN A 78 -13.99 -4.47 13.79
N TRP A 79 -12.83 -3.99 13.34
CA TRP A 79 -12.00 -4.61 12.30
C TRP A 79 -10.66 -5.15 12.85
#